data_AF-A0A2P5VLD1-F1
#
_entry.id   AF-A0A2P5VLD1-F1
#
_cell.length_a   1.000
_cell.length_b   1.000
_cell.length_c   1.000
_cell.angle_alpha   90.00
_cell.angle_beta   90.00
_cell.angle_gamma   90.00
#
_symmetry.space_group_name_H-M   'P 1'
#
loop_
_entity.id
_entity.type
_entity.pdbx_description
1 polymer ?
#
loop_
_entity_poly.entity_id
_entity_poly.type
_entity_poly.pdbx_seq_one_letter_code
_entity_poly.pdbx_strand_id
1 'polypeptide(L)'
;RTYVEAAQEMLGVPRMENRHWRALDLLAELADELCFEMTMQPGDMQFINNHVIYHARTAYQDHTDAGFDRRRLLYRLWLAMPNSRALPADHAVLWRDVDAGSLRGGIAQH
;
A
#
# COMPACT_ATOMS: atom_id res chain seq x y z
N ARG A 1 10.67 -1.40 -4.79
CA ARG A 1 12.08 -0.92 -4.78
C ARG A 1 12.19 0.54 -5.17
N THR A 2 11.48 0.97 -6.20
CA THR A 2 11.43 2.32 -6.78
C THR A 2 11.67 3.48 -5.81
N TYR A 3 10.91 3.59 -4.72
CA TYR A 3 11.07 4.72 -3.78
C TYR A 3 12.39 4.69 -3.00
N VAL A 4 12.89 3.50 -2.66
CA VAL A 4 14.19 3.36 -1.97
C VAL A 4 15.32 3.71 -2.92
N GLU A 5 15.24 3.24 -4.17
CA GLU A 5 16.21 3.57 -5.22
C GLU A 5 16.25 5.08 -5.49
N ALA A 6 15.08 5.72 -5.68
CA ALA A 6 14.99 7.17 -5.84
C ALA A 6 15.53 7.93 -4.63
N ALA A 7 15.26 7.46 -3.40
CA ALA A 7 15.79 8.09 -2.20
C ALA A 7 17.33 8.04 -2.12
N GLN A 8 17.99 7.04 -2.73
CA GLN A 8 19.45 6.99 -2.78
C GLN A 8 20.06 8.11 -3.65
N GLU A 9 19.27 8.81 -4.46
CA GLU A 9 19.76 9.97 -5.22
C GLU A 9 19.77 11.25 -4.36
N MET A 10 19.07 11.26 -3.22
CA MET A 10 18.94 12.43 -2.35
C MET A 10 20.15 12.61 -1.42
N LEU A 11 20.57 13.86 -1.22
CA LEU A 11 21.61 14.21 -0.25
C LEU A 11 21.14 13.95 1.18
N GLY A 12 22.03 13.39 2.00
CA GLY A 12 21.76 13.11 3.43
C GLY A 12 21.01 11.81 3.71
N VAL A 13 20.55 11.09 2.69
CA VAL A 13 19.96 9.75 2.88
C VAL A 13 21.07 8.73 3.15
N PRO A 14 20.97 7.90 4.22
CA PRO A 14 21.92 6.83 4.48
C PRO A 14 22.08 5.91 3.28
N ARG A 15 23.34 5.59 2.96
CA ARG A 15 23.64 4.70 1.84
C ARG A 15 23.25 3.27 2.17
N MET A 16 22.58 2.64 1.23
CA MET A 16 22.18 1.25 1.35
C MET A 16 23.42 0.34 1.25
N GLU A 17 23.58 -0.53 2.24
CA GLU A 17 24.55 -1.61 2.20
C GLU A 17 23.98 -2.81 1.45
N ASN A 18 24.86 -3.73 1.02
CA ASN A 18 24.45 -4.97 0.32
C ASN A 18 23.40 -5.79 1.10
N ARG A 19 23.47 -5.80 2.44
CA ARG A 19 22.47 -6.48 3.28
C ARG A 19 21.07 -5.87 3.17
N HIS A 20 20.97 -4.55 3.00
CA HIS A 20 19.68 -3.86 2.88
C HIS A 20 19.05 -4.18 1.51
N TRP A 21 19.84 -4.17 0.44
CA TRP A 21 19.38 -4.58 -0.89
C TRP A 21 18.88 -6.02 -0.90
N ARG A 22 19.67 -6.93 -0.32
CA ARG A 22 19.30 -8.34 -0.22
C ARG A 22 18.02 -8.57 0.59
N ALA A 23 17.77 -7.77 1.63
CA ALA A 23 16.51 -7.82 2.36
C ALA A 23 15.32 -7.38 1.48
N LEU A 24 15.50 -6.35 0.64
CA LEU A 24 14.47 -5.92 -0.31
C LEU A 24 14.27 -6.90 -1.47
N ASP A 25 15.32 -7.62 -1.91
CA ASP A 25 15.20 -8.72 -2.88
C ASP A 25 14.33 -9.83 -2.29
N LEU A 26 14.71 -10.33 -1.11
CA LEU A 26 14.00 -11.41 -0.44
C LEU A 26 12.54 -11.04 -0.16
N LEU A 27 12.27 -9.80 0.23
CA LEU A 27 10.89 -9.31 0.41
C LEU A 27 10.09 -9.41 -0.90
N ALA A 28 10.69 -9.03 -2.03
CA ALA A 28 10.01 -9.09 -3.32
C ALA A 28 9.79 -10.53 -3.79
N GLU A 29 10.79 -11.40 -3.62
CA GLU A 29 10.70 -12.84 -3.93
C GLU A 29 9.57 -13.50 -3.13
N LEU A 30 9.53 -13.28 -1.81
CA LEU A 30 8.48 -13.84 -0.95
C LEU A 30 7.10 -13.25 -1.26
N ALA A 31 7.02 -11.96 -1.59
CA ALA A 31 5.76 -11.34 -1.96
C ALA A 31 5.18 -11.93 -3.25
N ASP A 32 6.04 -12.29 -4.21
CA ASP A 32 5.65 -12.97 -5.45
C ASP A 32 5.21 -14.42 -5.16
N GLU A 33 6.01 -15.17 -4.39
CA GLU A 33 5.70 -16.56 -4.01
C GLU A 33 4.38 -16.69 -3.26
N LEU A 34 4.12 -15.76 -2.33
CA LEU A 34 2.94 -15.77 -1.45
C LEU A 34 1.78 -14.93 -2.01
N CYS A 35 1.89 -14.44 -3.24
CA CYS A 35 0.89 -13.58 -3.85
C CYS A 35 -0.46 -14.30 -3.97
N PHE A 36 -1.53 -13.63 -3.55
CA PHE A 36 -2.89 -14.06 -3.84
C PHE A 36 -3.49 -13.16 -4.92
N GLU A 37 -3.77 -13.76 -6.07
CA GLU A 37 -4.37 -13.05 -7.20
C GLU A 37 -5.90 -13.15 -7.21
N MET A 38 -6.56 -12.03 -7.46
CA MET A 38 -8.01 -11.95 -7.53
C MET A 38 -8.44 -10.97 -8.64
N THR A 39 -9.43 -11.36 -9.43
CA THR A 39 -10.13 -10.44 -10.35
C THR A 39 -11.45 -10.00 -9.74
N MET A 40 -11.50 -8.75 -9.24
CA MET A 40 -12.70 -8.16 -8.64
C MET A 40 -13.88 -8.10 -9.61
N GLN A 41 -15.06 -8.53 -9.16
CA GLN A 41 -16.34 -8.40 -9.84
C GLN A 41 -17.24 -7.34 -9.16
N PRO A 42 -18.27 -6.82 -9.86
CA PRO A 42 -19.25 -5.95 -9.23
C PRO A 42 -19.89 -6.61 -8.01
N GLY A 43 -19.80 -5.94 -6.85
CA GLY A 43 -20.28 -6.45 -5.56
C GLY A 43 -19.20 -7.04 -4.66
N ASP A 44 -18.02 -7.37 -5.19
CA ASP A 44 -16.91 -7.87 -4.38
C ASP A 44 -16.37 -6.79 -3.46
N MET A 45 -15.98 -7.20 -2.24
CA MET A 45 -15.33 -6.36 -1.26
C MET A 45 -13.99 -6.97 -0.86
N GLN A 46 -12.94 -6.16 -0.88
CA GLN A 46 -11.61 -6.54 -0.44
C GLN A 46 -11.26 -5.77 0.84
N PHE A 47 -11.04 -6.51 1.92
CA PHE A 47 -10.56 -5.97 3.19
C PHE A 47 -9.10 -6.35 3.37
N ILE A 48 -8.23 -5.36 3.51
CA ILE A 48 -6.80 -5.56 3.72
C ILE A 48 -6.34 -4.85 4.99
N ASN A 49 -5.47 -5.51 5.75
CA ASN A 49 -4.72 -4.84 6.79
C ASN A 49 -3.48 -4.18 6.17
N ASN A 50 -3.56 -2.88 5.95
CA ASN A 50 -2.53 -2.09 5.28
C ASN A 50 -1.16 -2.08 6.00
N HIS A 51 -1.08 -2.56 7.24
CA HIS A 51 0.17 -2.63 8.00
C HIS A 51 0.94 -3.94 7.82
N VAL A 52 0.33 -4.95 7.19
CA VAL A 52 0.95 -6.28 7.03
C VAL A 52 0.74 -6.88 5.64
N ILE A 53 -0.10 -6.29 4.79
CA ILE A 53 -0.39 -6.77 3.43
C ILE A 53 0.06 -5.73 2.41
N TYR A 54 0.99 -6.13 1.54
CA TYR A 54 1.26 -5.41 0.29
C TYR A 54 0.18 -5.76 -0.74
N HIS A 55 -0.22 -4.76 -1.53
CA HIS A 55 -1.21 -4.94 -2.58
C HIS A 55 -0.79 -4.19 -3.83
N ALA A 56 -1.10 -4.75 -4.98
CA ALA A 56 -0.79 -4.20 -6.29
C ALA A 56 -1.96 -4.46 -7.25
N ARG A 57 -1.85 -3.89 -8.45
CA ARG A 57 -2.76 -4.16 -9.56
C ARG A 57 -1.94 -4.38 -10.81
N THR A 58 -2.32 -5.37 -11.61
CA THR A 58 -1.79 -5.56 -12.97
C THR A 58 -2.14 -4.38 -13.89
N ALA A 59 -1.41 -4.26 -14.99
CA ALA A 59 -1.74 -3.30 -16.03
C ALA A 59 -3.13 -3.60 -16.62
N TYR A 60 -3.88 -2.56 -16.94
CA TYR A 60 -5.19 -2.67 -17.57
C TYR A 60 -5.39 -1.48 -18.51
N GLN A 61 -6.28 -1.64 -19.49
CA GLN A 61 -6.61 -0.59 -20.46
C GLN A 61 -8.02 -0.07 -20.17
N ASP A 62 -8.16 1.25 -20.06
CA ASP A 62 -9.48 1.88 -19.98
C ASP A 62 -10.13 1.87 -21.36
N HIS A 63 -11.37 1.38 -21.45
CA HIS A 63 -12.16 1.42 -22.68
C HIS A 63 -13.02 2.69 -22.68
N THR A 64 -12.46 3.80 -23.19
CA THR A 64 -13.16 5.09 -23.22
C THR A 64 -14.41 5.07 -24.09
N ASP A 65 -14.39 4.27 -25.16
CA ASP A 65 -15.48 4.14 -26.13
C ASP A 65 -16.58 3.15 -25.69
N ALA A 66 -16.32 2.40 -24.61
CA ALA A 66 -17.31 1.54 -24.00
C ALA A 66 -18.26 2.35 -23.10
N GLY A 67 -19.51 1.91 -22.98
CA GLY A 67 -20.47 2.48 -22.03
C GLY A 67 -19.93 2.52 -20.60
N PHE A 68 -20.45 3.42 -19.77
CA PHE A 68 -20.01 3.59 -18.38
C PHE A 68 -20.07 2.28 -17.56
N ASP A 69 -20.97 1.37 -17.93
CA ASP A 69 -21.15 0.03 -17.36
C ASP A 69 -19.95 -0.92 -17.57
N ARG A 70 -19.07 -0.61 -18.52
CA ARG A 70 -17.88 -1.40 -18.84
C ARG A 70 -16.58 -0.83 -18.29
N ARG A 71 -16.65 0.29 -17.56
CA ARG A 71 -15.48 0.92 -16.93
C ARG A 71 -15.25 0.35 -15.54
N ARG A 72 -13.98 0.13 -15.16
CA ARG A 72 -13.63 -0.33 -13.81
C ARG A 72 -13.84 0.80 -12.80
N LEU A 73 -14.80 0.64 -11.89
CA LEU A 73 -15.08 1.57 -10.80
C LEU A 73 -14.94 0.85 -9.46
N LEU A 74 -14.08 1.36 -8.58
CA LEU A 74 -13.92 0.88 -7.21
C LEU A 74 -14.05 2.04 -6.22
N TYR A 75 -14.72 1.79 -5.11
CA TYR A 75 -14.74 2.70 -3.97
C TYR A 75 -13.71 2.23 -2.94
N ARG A 76 -12.93 3.16 -2.39
CA ARG A 76 -11.91 2.86 -1.37
C ARG A 76 -12.25 3.59 -0.08
N LEU A 77 -12.28 2.83 1.01
CA LEU A 77 -12.44 3.33 2.37
C LEU A 77 -11.21 2.98 3.19
N TRP A 78 -10.93 3.81 4.19
CA TRP A 78 -9.92 3.55 5.21
C TRP A 78 -10.64 3.38 6.54
N LEU A 79 -10.32 2.29 7.24
CA LEU A 79 -10.98 1.90 8.47
C LEU A 79 -9.95 1.85 9.60
N ALA A 80 -10.30 2.45 10.74
CA ALA A 80 -9.55 2.35 11.97
C ALA A 80 -10.33 1.46 12.95
N MET A 81 -9.68 0.40 13.42
CA MET A 81 -10.30 -0.48 14.40
C MET A 81 -10.15 0.10 15.81
N PRO A 82 -11.20 0.06 16.66
CA PRO A 82 -11.11 0.52 18.05
C PRO A 82 -10.06 -0.22 18.89
N ASN A 83 -9.70 -1.44 18.48
CA ASN A 83 -8.65 -2.26 19.09
C ASN A 83 -7.33 -2.24 18.31
N SER A 84 -7.10 -1.22 17.48
CA SER A 84 -5.84 -1.06 16.75
C SER A 84 -4.66 -0.83 17.69
N ARG A 85 -3.50 -1.42 17.36
CA ARG A 85 -2.24 -1.13 18.06
C ARG A 85 -1.75 0.29 17.75
N ALA A 86 -0.91 0.83 18.62
CA ALA A 86 -0.18 2.04 18.31
C ALA A 86 0.74 1.84 17.09
N LEU A 87 0.91 2.90 16.30
CA LEU A 87 1.83 2.95 15.18
C LEU A 87 3.16 3.60 15.61
N PRO A 88 4.27 3.33 14.90
CA PRO A 88 5.51 4.08 15.09
C PRO A 88 5.30 5.60 14.98
N ALA A 89 6.02 6.40 15.77
CA ALA A 89 5.78 7.85 15.86
C ALA A 89 5.97 8.59 14.52
N ASP A 90 6.91 8.13 13.69
CA ASP A 90 7.19 8.65 12.36
C ASP A 90 6.04 8.42 11.36
N HIS A 91 5.13 7.48 11.64
CA HIS A 91 3.92 7.29 10.84
C HIS A 91 2.91 8.44 10.99
N ALA A 92 3.05 9.31 12.00
CA ALA A 92 2.15 10.45 12.20
C ALA A 92 2.12 11.40 10.98
N VAL A 93 3.18 11.45 10.17
CA VAL A 93 3.21 12.24 8.93
C VAL A 93 2.12 11.81 7.94
N LEU A 94 1.84 10.52 7.85
CA LEU A 94 0.84 9.96 6.94
C LEU A 94 -0.54 9.83 7.59
N TRP A 95 -0.57 9.47 8.88
CA TRP A 95 -1.79 9.03 9.58
C TRP A 95 -2.33 10.03 10.61
N ARG A 96 -1.56 11.09 10.93
CA ARG A 96 -1.82 12.09 11.98
C ARG A 96 -1.80 11.52 13.38
N ASP A 97 -2.75 10.63 13.70
CA ASP A 97 -2.87 9.97 15.00
C ASP A 97 -2.28 8.56 14.95
N VAL A 98 -1.37 8.28 15.87
CA VAL A 98 -0.63 7.02 15.99
C VAL A 98 -0.95 6.24 17.27
N ASP A 99 -1.81 6.76 18.14
CA ASP A 99 -2.16 6.10 19.40
C ASP A 99 -2.93 4.79 19.18
N ALA A 100 -2.95 3.92 20.19
CA ALA A 100 -3.76 2.71 20.14
C ALA A 100 -5.26 3.06 20.18
N GLY A 101 -6.05 2.38 19.36
CA GLY A 101 -7.51 2.55 19.30
C GLY A 101 -7.99 3.91 18.77
N SER A 102 -7.10 4.78 18.31
CA SER A 102 -7.51 6.08 17.77
C SER A 102 -8.28 5.95 16.45
N LEU A 103 -9.31 6.78 16.33
CA LEU A 103 -10.05 6.96 15.09
C LEU A 103 -9.17 7.76 14.12
N ARG A 104 -8.71 7.09 13.07
CA ARG A 104 -7.90 7.72 12.03
C ARG A 104 -8.49 7.48 10.65
N GLY A 105 -8.36 8.48 9.78
CA GLY A 105 -8.76 8.39 8.39
C GLY A 105 -7.70 7.69 7.53
N GLY A 106 -7.84 7.80 6.22
CA GLY A 106 -6.82 7.37 5.28
C GLY A 106 -5.58 8.26 5.28
N ILE A 107 -4.57 7.82 4.52
CA ILE A 107 -3.39 8.64 4.22
C ILE A 107 -3.88 9.98 3.65
N ALA A 108 -3.53 11.08 4.32
CA ALA A 108 -3.75 12.41 3.78
C ALA A 108 -2.76 12.62 2.63
N GLN A 109 -3.16 12.24 1.41
CA GLN A 109 -2.46 12.66 0.21
C GLN A 109 -2.73 14.15 0.02
N HIS A 110 -1.70 14.96 0.28
CA HIS A 110 -1.66 16.37 -0.10
C HIS A 110 -1.34 16.49 -1.58
#